data_AF-A0A0F8N8E7-F1
#
_entry.id   AF-A0A0F8N8E7-F1
#
_cell.length_a   1.000
_cell.length_b   1.000
_cell.length_c   1.000
_cell.angle_alpha   90.00
_cell.angle_beta   90.00
_cell.angle_gamma   90.00
#
_symmetry.space_group_name_H-M   'P 1'
#
loop_
_entity.id
_entity.type
_entity.pdbx_description
1 polymer ?
#
loop_
_entity_poly.entity_id
_entity_poly.type
_entity_poly.pdbx_seq_one_letter_code
_entity_poly.pdbx_strand_id
1 'polypeptide(L)'
;MDEKIEKLIENRESYISEIAGAINGVSTQIHDSLRSFHRIEFHNRLQEEISYLAAKYYLYGIKEYQIEDFKEKGWDGFIDVVWATGFGKREIPVVAFEIDSSLRKKSVEKLLAVEAPFRFWVYYGKKEAYPLLEKEDPEGLITLINVERPEFVRS
;
A
#
# COMPACT_ATOMS: atom_id res chain seq x y z
N MET A 1 4.18 23.03 -1.90
CA MET A 1 3.55 21.77 -1.49
C MET A 1 2.37 22.15 -0.60
N ASP A 2 1.32 21.34 -0.46
CA ASP A 2 0.18 21.69 0.40
C ASP A 2 0.65 21.75 1.87
N GLU A 3 0.35 22.83 2.60
CA GLU A 3 0.77 23.02 4.01
C GLU A 3 0.36 21.83 4.90
N LYS A 4 -0.71 21.11 4.55
CA LYS A 4 -1.11 19.89 5.24
C LYS A 4 -0.14 18.74 5.01
N ILE A 5 0.37 18.57 3.79
CA ILE A 5 1.37 17.54 3.47
C ILE A 5 2.68 17.84 4.19
N GLU A 6 3.08 19.12 4.23
CA GLU A 6 4.30 19.56 4.94
C GLU A 6 4.24 19.16 6.43
N LYS A 7 3.10 19.40 7.10
CA LYS A 7 2.90 18.98 8.50
C LYS A 7 2.90 17.46 8.72
N LEU A 8 2.42 16.70 7.73
CA LEU A 8 2.50 15.22 7.78
C LEU A 8 3.95 14.76 7.70
N ILE A 9 4.75 15.40 6.84
CA ILE A 9 6.18 15.10 6.70
C ILE A 9 6.95 15.46 7.97
N GLU A 10 6.63 16.57 8.63
CA GLU A 10 7.24 16.96 9.92
C GLU A 10 7.02 15.92 11.03
N ASN A 11 5.89 15.20 11.00
CA ASN A 11 5.54 14.16 11.98
C ASN A 11 5.62 12.75 11.39
N ARG A 12 6.53 12.53 10.43
CA ARG A 12 6.65 11.32 9.61
C ARG A 12 6.51 10.02 10.39
N GLU A 13 7.29 9.83 11.46
CA GLU A 13 7.30 8.59 12.24
C GLU A 13 5.94 8.30 12.90
N SER A 14 5.32 9.34 13.48
CA SER A 14 3.99 9.21 14.08
C SER A 14 2.95 8.84 13.03
N TYR A 15 3.04 9.45 11.85
CA TYR A 15 2.10 9.20 10.76
C TYR A 15 2.27 7.79 10.17
N ILE A 16 3.51 7.33 10.00
CA ILE A 16 3.84 5.96 9.59
C ILE A 16 3.26 4.95 10.58
N SER A 17 3.48 5.17 11.88
CA SER A 17 2.97 4.29 12.94
C SER A 17 1.44 4.24 12.95
N GLU A 18 0.79 5.39 12.78
CA GLU A 18 -0.67 5.47 12.73
C GLU A 18 -1.25 4.69 11.52
N ILE A 19 -0.68 4.89 10.33
CA ILE A 19 -1.11 4.18 9.11
C ILE A 19 -0.89 2.68 9.26
N ALA A 20 0.29 2.25 9.73
CA ALA A 20 0.59 0.85 9.95
C ALA A 20 -0.38 0.21 10.97
N GLY A 21 -0.72 0.93 12.04
CA GLY A 21 -1.72 0.49 13.02
C GLY A 21 -3.11 0.35 12.41
N ALA A 22 -3.55 1.32 11.59
CA ALA A 22 -4.84 1.29 10.92
C ALA A 22 -4.95 0.12 9.93
N ILE A 23 -3.90 -0.14 9.15
CA ILE A 23 -3.85 -1.25 8.18
C ILE A 23 -3.88 -2.61 8.90
N ASN A 24 -3.14 -2.75 10.00
CA ASN A 24 -3.22 -3.97 10.82
C ASN A 24 -4.62 -4.17 11.40
N GLY A 25 -5.24 -3.11 11.94
CA GLY A 25 -6.60 -3.18 12.47
C GLY A 25 -7.62 -3.61 11.42
N VAL A 26 -7.55 -3.05 10.22
CA VAL A 26 -8.39 -3.47 9.08
C VAL A 26 -8.13 -4.92 8.70
N SER A 27 -6.87 -5.34 8.61
CA SER A 27 -6.53 -6.73 8.30
C SER A 27 -7.17 -7.69 9.30
N THR A 28 -7.00 -7.43 10.61
CA THR A 28 -7.62 -8.25 11.67
C THR A 28 -9.15 -8.29 11.57
N GLN A 29 -9.80 -7.15 11.29
CA GLN A 29 -11.26 -7.13 11.10
C GLN A 29 -11.70 -7.99 9.91
N ILE A 30 -10.95 -7.95 8.81
CA ILE A 30 -11.21 -8.81 7.65
C ILE A 30 -11.10 -10.28 8.06
N HIS A 31 -10.02 -10.67 8.75
CA HIS A 31 -9.83 -12.02 9.28
C HIS A 31 -11.01 -12.49 10.15
N ASP A 32 -11.44 -11.67 11.10
CA ASP A 32 -12.51 -12.02 12.04
C ASP A 32 -13.89 -12.11 11.36
N SER A 33 -14.08 -11.39 10.26
CA SER A 33 -15.38 -11.32 9.57
C SER A 33 -15.73 -12.56 8.75
N LEU A 34 -14.75 -13.41 8.40
CA LEU A 34 -14.94 -14.51 7.46
C LEU A 34 -14.25 -15.79 7.94
N ARG A 35 -15.01 -16.90 7.93
CA ARG A 35 -14.50 -18.22 8.37
C ARG A 35 -13.42 -18.82 7.47
N SER A 36 -13.33 -18.36 6.22
CA SER A 36 -12.43 -18.92 5.22
C SER A 36 -12.28 -17.96 4.05
N PHE A 37 -11.06 -17.79 3.54
CA PHE A 37 -10.77 -16.93 2.40
C PHE A 37 -10.19 -17.69 1.22
N HIS A 38 -10.58 -17.33 0.00
CA HIS A 38 -9.64 -17.43 -1.12
C HIS A 38 -8.67 -16.24 -1.06
N ARG A 39 -7.41 -16.48 -1.42
CA ARG A 39 -6.34 -15.46 -1.37
C ARG A 39 -6.71 -14.17 -2.12
N ILE A 40 -7.40 -14.29 -3.25
CA ILE A 40 -7.82 -13.14 -4.05
C ILE A 40 -8.92 -12.33 -3.36
N GLU A 41 -9.83 -12.97 -2.63
CA GLU A 41 -10.90 -12.29 -1.90
C GLU A 41 -10.33 -11.45 -0.76
N PHE A 42 -9.36 -12.01 -0.02
CA PHE A 42 -8.67 -11.27 1.03
C PHE A 42 -7.91 -10.06 0.46
N HIS A 43 -7.16 -10.25 -0.63
CA HIS A 43 -6.45 -9.16 -1.29
C HIS A 43 -7.39 -8.05 -1.73
N ASN A 44 -8.46 -8.39 -2.45
CA ASN A 44 -9.44 -7.41 -2.95
C ASN A 44 -10.13 -6.67 -1.79
N ARG A 45 -10.45 -7.37 -0.69
CA ARG A 45 -11.05 -6.75 0.48
C ARG A 45 -10.06 -5.81 1.18
N LEU A 46 -8.81 -6.22 1.34
CA LEU A 46 -7.78 -5.39 1.95
C LEU A 46 -7.50 -4.14 1.11
N GLN A 47 -7.44 -4.27 -0.22
CA GLN A 47 -7.32 -3.15 -1.16
C GLN A 47 -8.49 -2.17 -1.01
N GLU A 48 -9.72 -2.68 -0.94
CA GLU A 48 -10.93 -1.88 -0.76
C GLU A 48 -10.90 -1.09 0.56
N GLU A 49 -10.62 -1.76 1.67
CA GLU A 49 -10.60 -1.11 2.98
C GLU A 49 -9.45 -0.09 3.12
N ILE A 50 -8.27 -0.39 2.58
CA ILE A 50 -7.16 0.57 2.53
C ILE A 50 -7.55 1.80 1.71
N SER A 51 -8.29 1.65 0.61
CA SER A 51 -8.82 2.78 -0.14
C SER A 51 -9.77 3.64 0.70
N TYR A 52 -10.69 3.01 1.45
CA TYR A 52 -11.62 3.73 2.32
C TYR A 52 -10.96 4.44 3.50
N LEU A 53 -9.86 3.89 4.04
CA LEU A 53 -9.10 4.53 5.12
C LEU A 53 -8.59 5.92 4.76
N ALA A 54 -8.40 6.25 3.48
CA ALA A 54 -7.95 7.56 3.02
C ALA A 54 -8.82 8.71 3.58
N ALA A 55 -10.13 8.49 3.72
CA ALA A 55 -11.06 9.51 4.19
C ALA A 55 -10.77 9.96 5.64
N LYS A 56 -10.25 9.07 6.48
CA LYS A 56 -9.81 9.40 7.86
C LYS A 56 -8.70 10.45 7.87
N TYR A 57 -7.92 10.51 6.78
CA TYR A 57 -6.79 11.41 6.60
C TYR A 57 -7.13 12.60 5.69
N TYR A 58 -8.41 12.81 5.37
CA TYR A 58 -8.87 13.85 4.43
C TYR A 58 -8.24 13.72 3.03
N LEU A 59 -7.95 12.48 2.64
CA LEU A 59 -7.44 12.12 1.33
C LEU A 59 -8.48 11.29 0.57
N TYR A 60 -8.23 11.12 -0.72
CA TYR A 60 -9.03 10.31 -1.61
C TYR A 60 -8.32 9.00 -1.92
N GLY A 61 -8.99 7.87 -1.69
CA GLY A 61 -8.49 6.54 -2.04
C GLY A 61 -8.78 6.21 -3.51
N ILE A 62 -7.73 5.86 -4.24
CA ILE A 62 -7.77 5.49 -5.65
C ILE A 62 -7.18 4.08 -5.77
N LYS A 63 -7.97 3.11 -6.21
CA LYS A 63 -7.49 1.75 -6.48
C LYS A 63 -6.96 1.64 -7.90
N GLU A 64 -6.05 0.69 -8.11
CA GLU A 64 -5.48 0.40 -9.44
C GLU A 64 -4.97 1.70 -10.10
N TYR A 65 -4.16 2.44 -9.36
CA TYR A 65 -3.63 3.73 -9.76
C TYR A 65 -2.57 3.55 -10.85
N GLN A 66 -2.79 4.16 -12.02
CA GLN A 66 -1.89 4.05 -13.16
C GLN A 66 -0.65 4.94 -12.96
N ILE A 67 0.53 4.38 -13.15
CA ILE A 67 1.79 5.12 -13.13
C ILE A 67 2.10 5.56 -14.57
N GLU A 68 1.88 6.84 -14.91
CA GLU A 68 1.91 7.34 -16.30
C GLU A 68 3.23 7.06 -17.04
N ASP A 69 4.36 7.12 -16.35
CA ASP A 69 5.70 6.95 -16.93
C ASP A 69 6.35 5.58 -16.66
N PHE A 70 5.64 4.66 -16.01
CA PHE A 70 6.15 3.30 -15.76
C PHE A 70 5.63 2.34 -16.82
N LYS A 71 6.48 2.03 -17.80
CA LYS A 71 6.18 1.04 -18.85
C LYS A 71 6.95 -0.25 -18.62
N GLU A 72 6.23 -1.35 -18.40
CA GLU A 72 6.82 -2.69 -18.38
C GLU A 72 6.30 -3.50 -19.56
N LYS A 73 7.21 -3.95 -20.45
CA LYS A 73 6.87 -4.76 -21.63
C LYS A 73 5.74 -4.15 -22.49
N GLY A 74 5.65 -2.82 -22.50
CA GLY A 74 4.64 -2.07 -23.25
C GLY A 74 3.31 -1.82 -22.54
N TRP A 75 3.16 -2.25 -21.27
CA TRP A 75 1.97 -2.01 -20.45
C TRP A 75 2.27 -1.08 -19.29
N ASP A 76 1.30 -0.25 -18.93
CA ASP A 76 1.43 0.67 -17.81
C ASP A 76 1.41 -0.10 -16.48
N GLY A 77 2.24 0.34 -15.54
CA GLY A 77 2.23 -0.18 -14.18
C GLY A 77 1.05 0.35 -13.39
N PHE A 78 0.47 -0.50 -12.55
CA PHE A 78 -0.60 -0.12 -11.63
C PHE A 78 -0.17 -0.35 -10.18
N ILE A 79 -0.46 0.64 -9.33
CA ILE A 79 -0.35 0.56 -7.88
C ILE A 79 -1.69 0.13 -7.31
N ASP A 80 -1.68 -0.78 -6.33
CA ASP A 80 -2.92 -1.33 -5.79
C ASP A 80 -3.81 -0.22 -5.18
N VAL A 81 -3.24 0.68 -4.38
CA VAL A 81 -3.95 1.85 -3.82
C VAL A 81 -3.03 3.07 -3.71
N VAL A 82 -3.55 4.24 -4.08
CA VAL A 82 -2.96 5.54 -3.79
C VAL A 82 -3.95 6.39 -2.98
N TRP A 83 -3.44 7.14 -2.01
CA TRP A 83 -4.18 8.22 -1.36
C TRP A 83 -3.69 9.56 -1.89
N ALA A 84 -4.60 10.38 -2.41
CA ALA A 84 -4.28 11.66 -3.05
C ALA A 84 -5.07 12.83 -2.45
N THR A 85 -4.56 14.07 -2.62
CA THR A 85 -5.24 15.30 -2.17
C THR A 85 -6.45 15.70 -3.02
N GLY A 86 -6.63 15.07 -4.18
CA GLY A 86 -7.71 15.37 -5.12
C GLY A 86 -8.03 14.18 -6.02
N PHE A 87 -8.93 14.40 -6.97
CA PHE A 87 -9.27 13.43 -8.02
C PHE A 87 -9.02 14.02 -9.42
N GLY A 88 -8.64 13.17 -10.37
CA GLY A 88 -8.45 13.53 -11.77
C GLY A 88 -7.19 14.38 -11.98
N LYS A 89 -7.27 15.41 -12.83
CA LYS A 89 -6.10 16.21 -13.28
C LYS A 89 -5.36 17.02 -12.19
N ARG A 90 -5.76 16.91 -10.93
CA ARG A 90 -5.14 17.60 -9.78
C ARG A 90 -4.81 16.61 -8.65
N GLU A 91 -4.81 15.31 -8.93
CA GLU A 91 -4.36 14.35 -7.95
C GLU A 91 -2.88 14.56 -7.66
N ILE A 92 -2.54 14.63 -6.37
CA ILE A 92 -1.16 14.61 -5.92
C ILE A 92 -1.07 13.42 -4.97
N PRO A 93 -0.37 12.34 -5.37
CA PRO A 93 -0.15 11.19 -4.50
C PRO A 93 0.53 11.61 -3.19
N VAL A 94 -0.07 11.21 -2.07
CA VAL A 94 0.47 11.41 -0.73
C VAL A 94 0.96 10.09 -0.15
N VAL A 95 0.19 9.02 -0.37
CA VAL A 95 0.53 7.68 0.11
C VAL A 95 0.31 6.66 -1.01
N ALA A 96 1.25 5.73 -1.18
CA ALA A 96 1.13 4.62 -2.13
C ALA A 96 1.26 3.27 -1.41
N PHE A 97 0.44 2.29 -1.84
CA PHE A 97 0.39 0.95 -1.27
C PHE A 97 0.47 -0.13 -2.34
N GLU A 98 1.34 -1.10 -2.12
CA GLU A 98 1.32 -2.40 -2.79
C GLU A 98 0.97 -3.50 -1.78
N ILE A 99 0.15 -4.46 -2.19
CA ILE A 99 -0.43 -5.48 -1.31
C ILE A 99 -0.08 -6.88 -1.83
N ASP A 100 0.85 -7.58 -1.17
CA ASP A 100 1.39 -8.83 -1.66
C ASP A 100 1.28 -10.02 -0.69
N SER A 101 0.98 -11.18 -1.27
CA SER A 101 1.09 -12.49 -0.61
C SER A 101 2.41 -13.21 -0.91
N SER A 102 3.24 -12.64 -1.78
CA SER A 102 4.46 -13.24 -2.32
C SER A 102 5.53 -12.18 -2.50
N LEU A 103 6.80 -12.57 -2.39
CA LEU A 103 7.91 -11.65 -2.61
C LEU A 103 7.99 -11.27 -4.09
N ARG A 104 7.74 -10.00 -4.41
CA ARG A 104 7.72 -9.48 -5.78
C ARG A 104 8.58 -8.24 -5.88
N LYS A 105 9.73 -8.38 -6.54
CA LYS A 105 10.63 -7.25 -6.86
C LYS A 105 9.87 -6.11 -7.55
N LYS A 106 9.00 -6.46 -8.49
CA LYS A 106 8.16 -5.50 -9.24
C LYS A 106 7.33 -4.60 -8.33
N SER A 107 6.82 -5.09 -7.21
CA SER A 107 6.01 -4.26 -6.31
C SER A 107 6.85 -3.16 -5.66
N VAL A 108 8.09 -3.48 -5.27
CA VAL A 108 9.05 -2.50 -4.77
C VAL A 108 9.40 -1.48 -5.85
N GLU A 109 9.70 -1.94 -7.07
CA GLU A 109 9.99 -1.05 -8.21
C GLU A 109 8.84 -0.09 -8.52
N LYS A 110 7.60 -0.58 -8.50
CA LYS A 110 6.41 0.25 -8.70
C LYS A 110 6.28 1.32 -7.61
N LEU A 111 6.43 0.96 -6.34
CA LEU A 111 6.37 1.92 -5.23
C LEU A 111 7.42 3.02 -5.37
N LEU A 112 8.65 2.66 -5.75
CA LEU A 112 9.73 3.63 -5.98
C LEU A 112 9.44 4.58 -7.16
N ALA A 113 8.71 4.12 -8.17
CA ALA A 113 8.32 4.94 -9.32
C ALA A 113 7.21 5.95 -9.02
N VAL A 114 6.46 5.81 -7.92
CA VAL A 114 5.42 6.77 -7.53
C VAL A 114 6.04 7.92 -6.76
N GLU A 115 5.75 9.15 -7.18
CA GLU A 115 6.07 10.36 -6.44
C GLU A 115 5.09 10.58 -5.26
N ALA A 116 5.25 9.78 -4.21
CA ALA A 116 4.50 9.93 -2.95
C ALA A 116 5.46 10.01 -1.77
N PRO A 117 5.28 10.93 -0.80
CA PRO A 117 6.14 11.04 0.38
C PRO A 117 6.10 9.80 1.28
N PHE A 118 5.01 9.03 1.25
CA PHE A 118 4.86 7.80 2.01
C PHE A 118 4.58 6.62 1.08
N ARG A 119 5.36 5.55 1.21
CA ARG A 119 5.26 4.36 0.39
C ARG A 119 5.23 3.15 1.31
N PHE A 120 4.23 2.30 1.15
CA PHE A 120 4.02 1.16 2.02
C PHE A 120 3.93 -0.11 1.19
N TRP A 121 4.71 -1.11 1.59
CA TRP A 121 4.54 -2.47 1.11
C TRP A 121 3.80 -3.28 2.17
N VAL A 122 2.54 -3.60 1.90
CA VAL A 122 1.68 -4.40 2.77
C VAL A 122 1.86 -5.86 2.40
N TYR A 123 2.44 -6.63 3.32
CA TYR A 123 2.85 -8.01 3.06
C TYR A 123 2.15 -8.99 4.01
N TYR A 124 1.54 -10.02 3.44
CA TYR A 124 0.89 -11.12 4.18
C TYR A 124 1.33 -12.50 3.67
N GLY A 125 2.54 -12.58 3.12
CA GLY A 125 3.15 -13.84 2.71
C GLY A 125 3.82 -14.59 3.85
N LYS A 126 4.33 -15.79 3.55
CA LYS A 126 5.00 -16.66 4.53
C LYS A 126 6.51 -16.46 4.63
N LYS A 127 7.12 -15.83 3.63
CA LYS A 127 8.58 -15.67 3.57
C LYS A 127 8.96 -14.33 4.19
N GLU A 128 10.16 -14.23 4.73
CA GLU A 128 10.67 -12.96 5.21
C GLU A 128 10.83 -11.97 4.04
N ALA A 129 10.17 -10.81 4.13
CA ALA A 129 10.18 -9.80 3.07
C ALA A 129 11.36 -8.82 3.18
N TYR A 130 11.87 -8.58 4.40
CA TYR A 130 12.96 -7.65 4.66
C TYR A 130 14.19 -7.84 3.75
N PRO A 131 14.72 -9.07 3.54
CA PRO A 131 15.91 -9.23 2.69
C PRO A 131 15.70 -8.80 1.23
N LEU A 132 14.48 -8.94 0.70
CA LEU A 132 14.17 -8.43 -0.64
C LEU A 132 14.04 -6.91 -0.60
N LEU A 133 13.39 -6.36 0.42
CA LEU A 133 13.20 -4.91 0.54
C LEU A 133 14.54 -4.18 0.67
N GLU A 134 15.42 -4.61 1.57
CA GLU A 134 16.75 -4.00 1.77
C GLU A 134 17.60 -4.00 0.49
N LYS A 135 17.46 -5.05 -0.34
CA LYS A 135 18.19 -5.16 -1.60
C LYS A 135 17.66 -4.21 -2.67
N GLU A 136 16.35 -4.03 -2.75
CA GLU A 136 15.69 -3.32 -3.86
C GLU A 136 15.36 -1.85 -3.50
N ASP A 137 15.32 -1.49 -2.21
CA ASP A 137 15.16 -0.13 -1.68
C ASP A 137 16.27 0.19 -0.65
N PRO A 138 17.52 0.38 -1.09
CA PRO A 138 18.66 0.62 -0.21
C PRO A 138 18.59 1.98 0.51
N GLU A 139 17.76 2.90 0.05
CA GLU A 139 17.55 4.22 0.65
C GLU A 139 16.48 4.19 1.76
N GLY A 140 15.74 3.09 1.91
CA GLY A 140 14.72 2.93 2.95
C GLY A 140 13.51 3.84 2.76
N LEU A 141 13.12 4.10 1.51
CA LEU A 141 11.98 4.96 1.18
C LEU A 141 10.62 4.29 1.43
N ILE A 142 10.59 2.96 1.44
CA ILE A 142 9.40 2.13 1.58
C ILE A 142 9.35 1.55 3.00
N THR A 143 8.18 1.68 3.62
CA THR A 143 7.88 1.03 4.90
C THR A 143 7.19 -0.31 4.66
N LEU A 144 7.76 -1.38 5.20
CA LEU A 144 7.11 -2.70 5.22
C LEU A 144 6.07 -2.76 6.33
N ILE A 145 4.84 -3.16 5.99
CA ILE A 145 3.80 -3.50 6.96
C ILE A 145 3.52 -5.00 6.80
N ASN A 146 4.00 -5.79 7.75
CA ASN A 146 3.65 -7.21 7.83
C ASN A 146 2.28 -7.32 8.51
N VAL A 147 1.29 -7.85 7.78
CA VAL A 147 -0.03 -8.16 8.34
C VAL A 147 -0.20 -9.67 8.44
N GLU A 148 -1.05 -10.09 9.38
CA GLU A 148 -1.31 -11.51 9.60
C GLU A 148 -1.84 -12.17 8.31
N ARG A 149 -1.32 -13.35 8.00
CA ARG A 149 -1.74 -14.12 6.83
C ARG A 149 -2.95 -15.00 7.17
N PRO A 150 -4.07 -14.89 6.45
CA PRO A 150 -5.20 -15.78 6.66
C PRO A 150 -4.90 -17.23 6.29
N GLU A 151 -5.60 -18.14 6.93
CA GLU A 151 -5.73 -19.51 6.45
C GLU A 151 -6.57 -19.52 5.17
N PHE A 152 -5.90 -19.64 4.03
CA PHE A 152 -6.59 -19.72 2.75
C PHE A 152 -7.10 -21.12 2.47
N VAL A 153 -8.34 -21.20 1.98
CA VAL A 153 -8.87 -22.43 1.38
C VAL A 153 -8.01 -22.76 0.17
N ARG A 154 -7.57 -24.01 0.08
CA ARG A 154 -6.84 -24.48 -1.11
C ARG A 154 -7.77 -24.37 -2.32
N SER A 155 -7.35 -23.61 -3.32
CA SER A 155 -7.90 -23.66 -4.68
C SER A 155 -7.63 -25.01 -5.31
#